data_AF-A0A5R9NZA4-F1
#
_entry.id   AF-A0A5R9NZA4-F1
#
_cell.length_a   1.000
_cell.length_b   1.000
_cell.length_c   1.000
_cell.angle_alpha   90.00
_cell.angle_beta   90.00
_cell.angle_gamma   90.00
#
_symmetry.space_group_name_H-M   'P 1'
#
loop_
_entity.id
_entity.type
_entity.pdbx_description
1 polymer ?
#
loop_
_entity_poly.entity_id
_entity_poly.type
_entity_poly.pdbx_seq_one_letter_code
_entity_poly.pdbx_strand_id
1 'polypeptide(L)'
;MNRNLPGDMTEADWTSWNALIAKIEELIGQESLWHTIVFHGTTDHFISDIIQKGLRPTIVSHARFKDESLIEDQKTFRHYGSFWATAKTAAWYAHSGVTERFGYGKPVLVAALTSEFGNDFPLMPDKSSAESPVDPSARINHRNIAERWFMDGHQRDWREAIDDIGAVYAIHHERLPTNMLRVISSMDDLISILKEKLALEIGSSPTR
;
A
#
# COMPACT_ATOMS: atom_id res chain seq x y z
N MET A 1 -29.46 -14.51 1.03
CA MET A 1 -30.20 -13.55 0.16
C MET A 1 -29.18 -12.60 -0.42
N ASN A 2 -28.85 -12.72 -1.71
CA ASN A 2 -27.99 -11.75 -2.39
C ASN A 2 -28.80 -10.47 -2.57
N ARG A 3 -28.46 -9.43 -1.80
CA ARG A 3 -28.95 -8.08 -2.09
C ARG A 3 -27.99 -7.52 -3.14
N ASN A 4 -28.44 -7.39 -4.38
CA ASN A 4 -27.78 -6.52 -5.35
C ASN A 4 -28.29 -5.10 -5.07
N LEU A 5 -27.65 -4.39 -4.14
CA LEU A 5 -27.93 -2.99 -3.94
C LEU A 5 -27.27 -2.18 -5.07
N PRO A 6 -27.85 -1.04 -5.49
CA PRO A 6 -27.19 -0.14 -6.43
C PRO A 6 -25.81 0.26 -5.88
N GLY A 7 -24.76 -0.07 -6.61
CA GLY A 7 -23.36 0.19 -6.22
C GLY A 7 -22.53 -1.05 -5.88
N ASP A 8 -23.17 -2.22 -5.77
CA ASP A 8 -22.44 -3.48 -5.56
C ASP A 8 -21.67 -3.91 -6.81
N MET A 9 -20.53 -4.57 -6.58
CA MET A 9 -19.75 -5.21 -7.63
C MET A 9 -20.55 -6.34 -8.29
N THR A 10 -20.77 -6.24 -9.59
CA THR A 10 -21.26 -7.34 -10.42
C THR A 10 -20.12 -8.31 -10.76
N GLU A 11 -20.46 -9.49 -11.28
CA GLU A 11 -19.45 -10.44 -11.80
C GLU A 11 -18.58 -9.81 -12.91
N ALA A 12 -19.17 -8.97 -13.75
CA ALA A 12 -18.45 -8.23 -14.79
C ALA A 12 -17.50 -7.17 -14.19
N ASP A 13 -17.91 -6.49 -13.12
CA ASP A 13 -17.04 -5.56 -12.40
C ASP A 13 -15.85 -6.28 -11.77
N TRP A 14 -16.07 -7.43 -11.12
CA TRP A 14 -15.00 -8.24 -10.54
C TRP A 14 -14.03 -8.77 -11.58
N THR A 15 -14.54 -9.22 -12.73
CA THR A 15 -13.71 -9.65 -13.86
C THR A 15 -12.83 -8.50 -14.36
N SER A 16 -13.42 -7.30 -14.50
CA SER A 16 -12.70 -6.10 -14.94
C SER A 16 -11.65 -5.66 -13.92
N TRP A 17 -11.97 -5.71 -12.63
CA TRP A 17 -11.04 -5.43 -11.54
C TRP A 17 -9.85 -6.39 -11.56
N ASN A 18 -10.09 -7.70 -11.59
CA ASN A 18 -9.02 -8.69 -11.61
C ASN A 18 -8.13 -8.56 -12.85
N ALA A 19 -8.72 -8.24 -14.02
CA ALA A 19 -7.96 -7.98 -15.24
C ALA A 19 -7.09 -6.73 -15.13
N LEU A 20 -7.55 -5.68 -14.45
CA LEU A 20 -6.74 -4.49 -14.15
C LEU A 20 -5.57 -4.85 -13.25
N ILE A 21 -5.81 -5.56 -12.14
CA ILE A 21 -4.75 -5.97 -11.20
C ILE A 21 -3.68 -6.81 -11.91
N ALA A 22 -4.09 -7.79 -12.73
CA ALA A 22 -3.15 -8.62 -13.48
C ALA A 22 -2.26 -7.80 -14.43
N LYS A 23 -2.83 -6.81 -15.12
CA LYS A 23 -2.06 -5.91 -16.00
C LYS A 23 -1.11 -4.99 -15.22
N ILE A 24 -1.52 -4.53 -14.04
CA ILE A 24 -0.65 -3.75 -13.15
C ILE A 24 0.53 -4.61 -12.70
N GLU A 25 0.28 -5.84 -12.23
CA GLU A 25 1.34 -6.76 -11.82
C GLU A 25 2.28 -7.12 -12.98
N GLU A 26 1.75 -7.35 -14.18
CA GLU A 26 2.55 -7.60 -15.37
C GLU A 26 3.46 -6.43 -15.71
N LEU A 27 2.96 -5.19 -15.67
CA LEU A 27 3.77 -3.99 -15.95
C LEU A 27 4.85 -3.77 -14.89
N ILE A 28 4.49 -3.85 -13.61
CA ILE A 28 5.47 -3.74 -12.50
C ILE A 28 6.54 -4.83 -12.66
N GLY A 29 6.08 -6.03 -13.03
CA GLY A 29 6.78 -7.16 -13.63
C GLY A 29 7.91 -6.80 -14.57
N GLN A 30 7.49 -6.43 -15.76
CA GLN A 30 8.35 -6.24 -16.92
C GLN A 30 9.33 -5.08 -16.72
N GLU A 31 8.90 -4.04 -16.01
CA GLU A 31 9.68 -2.80 -15.82
C GLU A 31 10.45 -2.75 -14.49
N SER A 32 10.41 -3.82 -13.69
CA SER A 32 11.09 -3.90 -12.39
C SER A 32 10.74 -2.80 -11.37
N LEU A 33 9.46 -2.42 -11.32
CA LEU A 33 8.97 -1.26 -10.56
C LEU A 33 8.54 -1.55 -9.11
N TRP A 34 8.74 -2.78 -8.61
CA TRP A 34 8.24 -3.29 -7.32
C TRP A 34 8.54 -2.38 -6.12
N HIS A 35 9.69 -1.70 -6.14
CA HIS A 35 10.15 -0.83 -5.06
C HIS A 35 9.98 0.66 -5.38
N THR A 36 9.48 1.00 -6.56
CA THR A 36 9.25 2.37 -7.02
C THR A 36 7.84 2.86 -6.69
N ILE A 37 6.87 1.96 -6.76
CA ILE A 37 5.46 2.27 -6.57
C ILE A 37 4.86 1.32 -5.55
N VAL A 38 4.06 1.87 -4.64
CA VAL A 38 3.34 1.12 -3.62
C VAL A 38 1.85 1.45 -3.70
N PHE A 39 1.04 0.49 -3.25
CA PHE A 39 -0.40 0.55 -3.36
C PHE A 39 -1.06 0.49 -1.99
N HIS A 40 -2.10 1.29 -1.84
CA HIS A 40 -3.02 1.27 -0.72
C HIS A 40 -4.37 0.72 -1.21
N GLY A 41 -4.79 -0.41 -0.65
CA GLY A 41 -6.08 -1.02 -0.92
C GLY A 41 -7.17 -0.37 -0.08
N THR A 42 -8.21 0.15 -0.72
CA THR A 42 -9.35 0.78 -0.05
C THR A 42 -10.65 0.52 -0.80
N THR A 43 -11.71 1.23 -0.44
CA THR A 43 -13.01 1.18 -1.09
C THR A 43 -13.48 2.57 -1.52
N ASP A 44 -14.40 2.62 -2.47
CA ASP A 44 -15.02 3.85 -2.98
C ASP A 44 -15.64 4.74 -1.89
N HIS A 45 -16.04 4.17 -0.77
CA HIS A 45 -16.46 4.88 0.46
C HIS A 45 -15.49 5.97 0.93
N PHE A 46 -14.18 5.77 0.72
CA PHE A 46 -13.15 6.66 1.23
C PHE A 46 -12.52 7.57 0.17
N ILE A 47 -12.83 7.36 -1.11
CA ILE A 47 -12.13 8.02 -2.21
C ILE A 47 -12.34 9.52 -2.23
N SER A 48 -13.56 9.99 -1.95
CA SER A 48 -13.84 11.42 -1.88
C SER A 48 -12.98 12.13 -0.81
N ASP A 49 -12.82 11.52 0.38
CA ASP A 49 -11.99 12.10 1.45
C ASP A 49 -10.51 12.05 1.09
N ILE A 50 -10.05 10.96 0.46
CA ILE A 50 -8.66 10.81 0.01
C ILE A 50 -8.32 11.86 -1.06
N ILE A 51 -9.18 12.06 -2.07
CA ILE A 51 -8.93 13.02 -3.15
C ILE A 51 -8.98 14.46 -2.63
N GLN A 52 -9.88 14.79 -1.70
CA GLN A 52 -10.06 16.15 -1.23
C GLN A 52 -9.08 16.58 -0.13
N LYS A 53 -8.72 15.64 0.76
CA LYS A 53 -7.99 15.96 2.00
C LYS A 53 -6.72 15.14 2.19
N GLY A 54 -6.46 14.15 1.34
CA GLY A 54 -5.35 13.24 1.47
C GLY A 54 -5.67 12.02 2.34
N LEU A 55 -4.74 11.08 2.41
CA LEU A 55 -4.94 9.81 3.12
C LEU A 55 -4.78 10.00 4.62
N ARG A 56 -5.88 9.80 5.37
CA ARG A 56 -5.86 9.83 6.84
C ARG A 56 -5.13 8.59 7.38
N PRO A 57 -4.19 8.74 8.32
CA PRO A 57 -3.61 7.59 8.98
C PRO A 57 -4.64 6.88 9.85
N THR A 58 -4.52 5.56 9.92
CA THR A 58 -5.36 4.69 10.75
C THR A 58 -4.56 4.15 11.92
N ILE A 59 -5.27 3.62 12.92
CA ILE A 59 -4.62 2.95 14.04
C ILE A 59 -3.87 1.72 13.51
N VAL A 60 -2.58 1.60 13.82
CA VAL A 60 -1.73 0.49 13.37
C VAL A 60 -1.83 -0.72 14.31
N SER A 61 -3.04 -1.09 14.73
CA SER A 61 -3.29 -2.25 15.60
C SER A 61 -2.86 -3.58 14.97
N HIS A 62 -2.67 -3.59 13.64
CA HIS A 62 -2.24 -4.73 12.86
C HIS A 62 -0.78 -4.64 12.43
N ALA A 63 0.03 -3.74 12.97
CA ALA A 63 1.49 -3.77 12.79
C ALA A 63 2.15 -4.60 13.90
N ARG A 64 3.28 -5.27 13.62
CA ARG A 64 4.07 -5.95 14.66
C ARG A 64 5.06 -4.99 15.32
N PHE A 65 5.02 -4.90 16.65
CA PHE A 65 5.95 -4.11 17.46
C PHE A 65 6.76 -5.03 18.38
N LYS A 66 8.09 -4.86 18.41
CA LYS A 66 9.01 -5.69 19.20
C LYS A 66 8.91 -5.41 20.70
N ASP A 67 8.75 -4.14 21.07
CA ASP A 67 8.78 -3.72 22.47
C ASP A 67 8.13 -2.34 22.57
N GLU A 68 6.95 -2.24 23.18
CA GLU A 68 6.30 -0.93 23.39
C GLU A 68 7.19 -0.01 24.25
N SER A 69 8.08 -0.58 25.07
CA SER A 69 8.98 0.14 25.99
C SER A 69 10.24 0.72 25.34
N LEU A 70 10.78 0.12 24.27
CA LEU A 70 11.88 0.71 23.47
C LEU A 70 11.41 1.88 22.58
N ILE A 71 10.11 2.16 22.63
CA ILE A 71 9.36 3.10 21.79
C ILE A 71 8.77 4.24 22.65
N GLU A 72 8.83 4.13 23.98
CA GLU A 72 8.14 4.95 24.98
C GLU A 72 8.53 6.44 25.02
N ASP A 73 9.70 6.81 24.50
CA ASP A 73 10.13 8.23 24.50
C ASP A 73 9.29 9.13 23.58
N GLN A 74 8.39 8.54 22.77
CA GLN A 74 7.50 9.26 21.87
C GLN A 74 6.06 8.74 21.95
N LYS A 75 5.42 8.93 23.11
CA LYS A 75 4.02 8.52 23.42
C LYS A 75 2.94 8.94 22.42
N THR A 76 3.23 9.85 21.50
CA THR A 76 2.29 10.27 20.45
C THR A 76 2.59 9.67 19.07
N PHE A 77 3.78 9.09 18.84
CA PHE A 77 4.32 8.94 17.47
C PHE A 77 4.06 7.60 16.77
N ARG A 78 3.52 6.57 17.44
CA ARG A 78 3.61 5.19 16.90
C ARG A 78 2.30 4.40 16.81
N HIS A 79 1.16 5.03 17.09
CA HIS A 79 -0.15 4.38 16.98
C HIS A 79 -0.87 4.62 15.66
N TYR A 80 -0.31 5.46 14.78
CA TYR A 80 -0.94 5.85 13.54
C TYR A 80 0.00 5.64 12.35
N GLY A 81 -0.59 5.34 11.20
CA GLY A 81 0.16 5.19 9.96
C GLY A 81 -0.77 4.84 8.80
N SER A 82 -0.18 4.60 7.64
CA SER A 82 -0.92 4.10 6.48
C SER A 82 -0.31 2.82 5.95
N PHE A 83 -1.19 1.88 5.58
CA PHE A 83 -0.84 0.62 4.95
C PHE A 83 -0.43 0.82 3.50
N TRP A 84 0.65 0.16 3.07
CA TRP A 84 1.18 0.19 1.72
C TRP A 84 1.73 -1.19 1.36
N ALA A 85 1.51 -1.62 0.12
CA ALA A 85 1.83 -2.98 -0.29
C ALA A 85 2.10 -3.10 -1.79
N THR A 86 2.44 -4.31 -2.22
CA THR A 86 2.38 -4.70 -3.64
C THR A 86 0.96 -4.58 -4.17
N ALA A 87 0.81 -4.46 -5.49
CA ALA A 87 -0.50 -4.38 -6.13
C ALA A 87 -1.42 -5.54 -5.74
N LYS A 88 -0.90 -6.77 -5.72
CA LYS A 88 -1.60 -7.99 -5.31
C LYS A 88 -2.14 -7.92 -3.89
N THR A 89 -1.27 -7.61 -2.93
CA THR A 89 -1.65 -7.58 -1.51
C THR A 89 -2.62 -6.42 -1.24
N ALA A 90 -2.38 -5.24 -1.81
CA ALA A 90 -3.31 -4.13 -1.72
C ALA A 90 -4.68 -4.46 -2.34
N ALA A 91 -4.71 -5.13 -3.50
CA ALA A 91 -5.96 -5.54 -4.14
C ALA A 91 -6.73 -6.56 -3.30
N TRP A 92 -6.03 -7.49 -2.63
CA TRP A 92 -6.65 -8.44 -1.69
C TRP A 92 -7.31 -7.71 -0.51
N TYR A 93 -6.63 -6.71 0.07
CA TYR A 93 -7.20 -5.89 1.16
C TYR A 93 -8.41 -5.08 0.69
N ALA A 94 -8.36 -4.49 -0.52
CA ALA A 94 -9.48 -3.76 -1.11
C ALA A 94 -10.68 -4.69 -1.33
N HIS A 95 -10.44 -5.89 -1.85
CA HIS A 95 -11.46 -6.92 -2.03
C HIS A 95 -12.11 -7.33 -0.69
N SER A 96 -11.32 -7.71 0.32
CA SER A 96 -11.81 -8.04 1.67
C SER A 96 -12.61 -6.87 2.28
N GLY A 97 -12.18 -5.62 2.04
CA GLY A 97 -12.93 -4.43 2.44
C GLY A 97 -14.36 -4.42 1.90
N VAL A 98 -14.54 -4.70 0.61
CA VAL A 98 -15.87 -4.76 -0.02
C VAL A 98 -16.67 -5.97 0.47
N THR A 99 -16.08 -7.17 0.43
CA THR A 99 -16.84 -8.41 0.64
C THR A 99 -17.10 -8.73 2.11
N GLU A 100 -16.14 -8.45 2.99
CA GLU A 100 -16.18 -8.89 4.39
C GLU A 100 -16.49 -7.74 5.35
N ARG A 101 -15.97 -6.54 5.09
CA ARG A 101 -16.09 -5.41 6.03
C ARG A 101 -17.34 -4.57 5.80
N PHE A 102 -17.60 -4.15 4.57
CA PHE A 102 -18.77 -3.33 4.24
C PHE A 102 -19.94 -4.17 3.73
N GLY A 103 -19.65 -5.20 2.93
CA GLY A 103 -20.66 -6.00 2.23
C GLY A 103 -21.26 -5.30 1.00
N TYR A 104 -20.71 -4.15 0.59
CA TYR A 104 -21.11 -3.36 -0.58
C TYR A 104 -20.04 -2.32 -0.97
N GLY A 105 -20.16 -1.76 -2.17
CA GLY A 105 -19.25 -0.78 -2.75
C GLY A 105 -18.22 -1.39 -3.71
N LYS A 106 -17.21 -0.61 -4.08
CA LYS A 106 -16.19 -1.00 -5.08
C LYS A 106 -14.78 -0.98 -4.49
N PRO A 107 -13.93 -1.96 -4.82
CA PRO A 107 -12.54 -1.95 -4.40
C PRO A 107 -11.80 -0.88 -5.19
N VAL A 108 -10.83 -0.23 -4.55
CA VAL A 108 -10.04 0.83 -5.18
C VAL A 108 -8.59 0.70 -4.77
N LEU A 109 -7.70 0.91 -5.74
CA LEU A 109 -6.27 1.07 -5.49
C LEU A 109 -5.91 2.55 -5.51
N VAL A 110 -5.15 2.97 -4.51
CA VAL A 110 -4.45 4.25 -4.51
C VAL A 110 -2.96 3.95 -4.63
N ALA A 111 -2.29 4.54 -5.61
CA ALA A 111 -0.86 4.42 -5.79
C ALA A 111 -0.14 5.66 -5.26
N ALA A 112 1.08 5.44 -4.80
CA ALA A 112 2.04 6.49 -4.44
C ALA A 112 3.46 6.03 -4.82
N LEU A 113 4.36 6.97 -5.07
CA LEU A 113 5.76 6.65 -5.33
C LEU A 113 6.50 6.55 -4.01
N THR A 114 7.34 5.54 -3.86
CA THR A 114 8.14 5.35 -2.63
C THR A 114 9.06 6.54 -2.34
N SER A 115 9.52 7.23 -3.38
CA SER A 115 10.33 8.45 -3.28
C SER A 115 9.59 9.63 -2.64
N GLU A 116 8.26 9.68 -2.73
CA GLU A 116 7.47 10.78 -2.14
C GLU A 116 7.35 10.67 -0.62
N PHE A 117 7.58 9.49 -0.06
CA PHE A 117 7.61 9.26 1.39
C PHE A 117 8.93 9.67 2.04
N GLY A 118 9.97 9.94 1.24
CA GLY A 118 11.32 10.19 1.74
C GLY A 118 11.86 9.04 2.60
N ASN A 119 12.82 9.37 3.48
CA ASN A 119 13.26 8.50 4.59
C ASN A 119 12.48 8.80 5.89
N ASP A 120 11.36 9.51 5.77
CA ASP A 120 10.76 10.25 6.88
C ASP A 120 9.84 9.37 7.76
N PHE A 121 9.37 8.23 7.22
CA PHE A 121 8.47 7.33 7.94
C PHE A 121 9.14 6.02 8.30
N PRO A 122 9.18 5.65 9.59
CA PRO A 122 9.52 4.30 10.00
C PRO A 122 8.57 3.30 9.32
N LEU A 123 9.12 2.27 8.69
CA LEU A 123 8.35 1.17 8.13
C LEU A 123 8.20 0.04 9.15
N MET A 124 6.96 -0.42 9.31
CA MET A 124 6.62 -1.55 10.16
C MET A 124 6.00 -2.67 9.33
N PRO A 125 6.29 -3.95 9.62
CA PRO A 125 5.66 -5.04 8.91
C PRO A 125 4.16 -5.09 9.25
N ASP A 126 3.32 -5.27 8.22
CA ASP A 126 1.93 -5.63 8.43
C ASP A 126 1.86 -7.04 9.02
N LYS A 127 1.21 -7.18 10.19
CA LYS A 127 1.15 -8.43 10.97
C LYS A 127 0.49 -9.55 10.17
N SER A 128 -0.64 -9.27 9.52
CA SER A 128 -1.38 -10.27 8.78
C SER A 128 -0.55 -10.79 7.60
N SER A 129 0.11 -9.90 6.87
CA SER A 129 0.99 -10.26 5.75
C SER A 129 2.26 -10.96 6.22
N ALA A 130 2.76 -10.68 7.42
CA ALA A 130 3.88 -11.38 8.00
C ALA A 130 3.52 -12.79 8.54
N GLU A 131 2.28 -13.00 8.95
CA GLU A 131 1.80 -14.29 9.51
C GLU A 131 1.18 -15.20 8.43
N SER A 132 0.56 -14.62 7.41
CA SER A 132 -0.11 -15.32 6.32
C SER A 132 -0.04 -14.47 5.04
N PRO A 133 1.12 -14.41 4.36
CA PRO A 133 1.28 -13.56 3.19
C PRO A 133 0.34 -13.97 2.06
N VAL A 134 -0.22 -12.97 1.36
CA VAL A 134 -1.06 -13.18 0.17
C VAL A 134 -0.26 -13.86 -0.96
N ASP A 135 1.04 -13.60 -1.02
CA ASP A 135 1.95 -14.33 -1.89
C ASP A 135 2.70 -15.44 -1.12
N PRO A 136 2.42 -16.72 -1.40
CA PRO A 136 3.13 -17.83 -0.77
C PRO A 136 4.64 -17.87 -1.07
N SER A 137 5.10 -17.18 -2.11
CA SER A 137 6.52 -17.06 -2.47
C SER A 137 7.22 -15.87 -1.80
N ALA A 138 6.51 -15.04 -1.03
CA ALA A 138 7.09 -13.91 -0.31
C ALA A 138 8.21 -14.36 0.62
N ARG A 139 9.29 -13.57 0.67
CA ARG A 139 10.52 -13.95 1.40
C ARG A 139 10.32 -14.01 2.91
N ILE A 140 9.29 -13.36 3.44
CA ILE A 140 8.91 -13.43 4.86
C ILE A 140 8.62 -14.85 5.34
N ASN A 141 8.29 -15.78 4.43
CA ASN A 141 8.15 -17.20 4.74
C ASN A 141 9.49 -17.86 5.13
N HIS A 142 10.63 -17.24 4.82
CA HIS A 142 11.93 -17.68 5.31
C HIS A 142 12.15 -17.24 6.76
N ARG A 143 12.45 -18.21 7.63
CA ARG A 143 12.61 -18.00 9.07
C ARG A 143 13.58 -16.86 9.44
N ASN A 144 14.70 -16.75 8.74
CA ASN A 144 15.70 -15.70 8.97
C ASN A 144 15.17 -14.29 8.65
N ILE A 145 14.29 -14.15 7.65
CA ILE A 145 13.67 -12.88 7.28
C ILE A 145 12.63 -12.50 8.34
N ALA A 146 11.78 -13.44 8.75
CA ALA A 146 10.81 -13.22 9.83
C ALA A 146 11.47 -12.85 11.15
N GLU A 147 12.53 -13.58 11.55
CA GLU A 147 13.31 -13.27 12.74
C GLU A 147 13.99 -11.90 12.63
N ARG A 148 14.55 -11.55 11.47
CA ARG A 148 15.15 -10.21 11.23
C ARG A 148 14.14 -9.09 11.40
N TRP A 149 12.94 -9.20 10.82
CA TRP A 149 11.88 -8.20 10.97
C TRP A 149 11.36 -8.10 12.39
N PHE A 150 11.34 -9.21 13.13
CA PHE A 150 10.95 -9.23 14.53
C PHE A 150 12.02 -8.64 15.45
N MET A 151 13.30 -8.88 15.16
CA MET A 151 14.42 -8.52 16.04
C MET A 151 14.97 -7.12 15.80
N ASP A 152 14.97 -6.62 14.56
CA ASP A 152 15.71 -5.39 14.24
C ASP A 152 14.90 -4.12 14.47
N GLY A 153 13.58 -4.24 14.67
CA GLY A 153 12.77 -3.21 15.31
C GLY A 153 13.03 -1.78 14.82
N HIS A 154 12.75 -1.53 13.53
CA HIS A 154 12.51 -0.22 12.91
C HIS A 154 13.65 0.35 12.04
N GLN A 155 13.23 0.99 10.94
CA GLN A 155 13.98 1.48 9.76
C GLN A 155 14.48 0.40 8.79
N ARG A 156 13.67 0.19 7.75
CA ARG A 156 14.01 -0.48 6.50
C ARG A 156 13.68 0.47 5.37
N ASP A 157 14.42 0.37 4.27
CA ASP A 157 14.01 1.07 3.07
C ASP A 157 12.80 0.37 2.44
N TRP A 158 12.12 1.09 1.56
CA TRP A 158 10.94 0.59 0.86
C TRP A 158 11.23 -0.64 -0.01
N ARG A 159 12.46 -0.77 -0.53
CA ARG A 159 12.82 -1.92 -1.37
C ARG A 159 12.88 -3.18 -0.52
N GLU A 160 13.63 -3.16 0.58
CA GLU A 160 13.71 -4.29 1.52
C GLU A 160 12.33 -4.63 2.09
N ALA A 161 11.55 -3.61 2.47
CA ALA A 161 10.19 -3.77 2.98
C ALA A 161 9.25 -4.53 2.04
N ILE A 162 9.18 -4.09 0.78
CA ILE A 162 8.28 -4.67 -0.19
C ILE A 162 8.79 -6.03 -0.69
N ASP A 163 10.10 -6.19 -0.90
CA ASP A 163 10.68 -7.46 -1.34
C ASP A 163 10.54 -8.56 -0.26
N ASP A 164 10.66 -8.19 1.02
CA ASP A 164 10.56 -9.15 2.10
C ASP A 164 9.12 -9.52 2.45
N ILE A 165 8.29 -8.52 2.75
CA ILE A 165 6.94 -8.71 3.31
C ILE A 165 5.86 -8.60 2.24
N GLY A 166 6.08 -7.74 1.24
CA GLY A 166 5.05 -7.36 0.28
C GLY A 166 3.98 -6.40 0.83
N ALA A 167 4.04 -6.04 2.13
CA ALA A 167 3.15 -5.09 2.77
C ALA A 167 3.72 -4.52 4.08
N VAL A 168 3.56 -3.22 4.30
CA VAL A 168 4.05 -2.49 5.46
C VAL A 168 3.10 -1.37 5.88
N TYR A 169 3.28 -0.88 7.10
CA TYR A 169 2.76 0.41 7.53
C TYR A 169 3.89 1.45 7.51
N ALA A 170 3.64 2.58 6.85
CA ALA A 170 4.42 3.80 7.07
C ALA A 170 3.84 4.53 8.28
N ILE A 171 4.64 4.72 9.33
CA ILE A 171 4.20 5.29 10.62
C ILE A 171 4.22 6.81 10.58
N HIS A 172 3.06 7.44 10.80
CA HIS A 172 2.85 8.90 10.80
C HIS A 172 1.49 9.31 11.38
N HIS A 173 1.33 10.60 11.69
CA HIS A 173 0.10 11.17 12.31
C HIS A 173 -0.66 12.12 11.41
N GLU A 174 0.00 12.62 10.38
CA GLU A 174 -0.54 13.62 9.49
C GLU A 174 -1.22 12.95 8.31
N ARG A 175 -2.12 13.68 7.65
CA ARG A 175 -2.66 13.19 6.39
C ARG A 175 -1.56 13.21 5.36
N LEU A 176 -1.39 12.12 4.61
CA LEU A 176 -0.55 12.15 3.44
C LEU A 176 -1.21 13.04 2.39
N PRO A 177 -0.49 14.03 1.83
CA PRO A 177 -1.09 15.04 0.97
C PRO A 177 -1.56 14.44 -0.36
N THR A 178 -2.58 15.07 -0.94
CA THR A 178 -3.27 14.58 -2.15
C THR A 178 -2.37 14.49 -3.37
N ASN A 179 -1.34 15.34 -3.45
CA ASN A 179 -0.39 15.37 -4.55
C ASN A 179 0.47 14.10 -4.63
N MET A 180 0.65 13.36 -3.52
CA MET A 180 1.36 12.08 -3.47
C MET A 180 0.50 10.88 -3.88
N LEU A 181 -0.81 11.10 -4.08
CA LEU A 181 -1.78 10.02 -4.20
C LEU A 181 -2.41 10.04 -5.59
N ARG A 182 -2.55 8.87 -6.20
CA ARG A 182 -3.29 8.68 -7.45
C ARG A 182 -4.25 7.52 -7.31
N VAL A 183 -5.52 7.75 -7.63
CA VAL A 183 -6.51 6.69 -7.71
C VAL A 183 -6.31 5.95 -9.03
N ILE A 184 -6.15 4.63 -8.97
CA ILE A 184 -5.93 3.79 -10.14
C ILE A 184 -7.23 3.12 -10.54
N SER A 185 -7.86 3.64 -11.60
CA SER A 185 -9.07 3.07 -12.21
C SER A 185 -8.77 2.41 -13.56
N SER A 186 -7.58 2.67 -14.11
CA SER A 186 -7.14 2.21 -15.42
C SER A 186 -5.61 2.08 -15.48
N MET A 187 -5.10 1.44 -16.55
CA MET A 187 -3.66 1.42 -16.82
C MET A 187 -3.11 2.81 -17.16
N ASP A 188 -3.93 3.70 -17.74
CA ASP A 188 -3.49 5.04 -18.09
C ASP A 188 -3.19 5.88 -16.83
N ASP A 189 -3.95 5.69 -15.75
CA ASP A 189 -3.68 6.33 -14.46
C ASP A 189 -2.29 5.93 -13.92
N LEU A 190 -1.97 4.63 -14.01
CA LEU A 190 -0.67 4.10 -13.59
C LEU A 190 0.47 4.59 -14.49
N ILE A 191 0.24 4.65 -15.80
CA ILE A 191 1.25 5.17 -16.73
C ILE A 191 1.49 6.67 -16.48
N SER A 192 0.45 7.44 -16.14
CA SER A 192 0.57 8.88 -15.84
C SER A 192 1.48 9.13 -14.65
N ILE A 193 1.29 8.42 -13.53
CA ILE A 193 2.14 8.59 -12.33
C ILE A 193 3.60 8.24 -12.62
N LEU A 194 3.86 7.19 -13.42
CA LEU A 194 5.22 6.80 -13.79
C LEU A 194 5.88 7.83 -14.72
N LYS A 195 5.12 8.41 -15.67
CA LYS A 195 5.63 9.46 -16.57
C LYS A 195 5.91 10.77 -15.85
N GLU A 196 5.05 11.18 -14.93
CA GLU A 196 5.27 12.37 -14.08
C GLU A 196 6.58 12.25 -13.31
N LYS A 197 6.88 11.06 -12.76
CA LYS A 197 8.17 10.77 -12.11
C LYS A 197 9.36 10.95 -13.05
N LEU A 198 9.33 10.30 -14.22
CA LEU A 198 10.42 10.37 -15.20
C LEU A 198 10.65 11.82 -15.67
N ALA A 199 9.58 12.59 -15.88
CA ALA A 199 9.68 14.00 -16.25
C ALA A 199 10.35 14.85 -15.14
N LEU A 200 10.06 14.56 -13.87
CA LEU A 200 10.70 15.23 -12.73
C LEU A 200 12.19 14.86 -12.63
N GLU A 201 12.56 13.60 -12.85
CA GLU A 201 13.96 13.16 -12.83
C GLU A 201 14.80 13.75 -13.98
N ILE A 202 14.21 13.87 -15.18
CA ILE A 202 14.85 14.49 -16.34
C ILE A 202 14.98 16.02 -16.15
N GLY A 203 13.95 16.68 -15.62
CA GLY A 203 13.96 18.12 -15.36
C GLY A 203 14.85 18.55 -14.18
N SER A 204 15.20 17.61 -13.30
CA SER A 204 16.09 17.83 -12.15
C SER A 204 17.56 17.55 -12.43
N SER A 205 17.91 17.12 -13.66
CA SER A 205 19.32 16.97 -14.04
C SER A 205 20.00 18.34 -14.03
N PRO A 206 21.04 18.56 -13.20
CA PRO A 206 21.79 19.80 -13.25
C PRO A 206 22.44 19.89 -14.63
N THR A 207 22.11 20.96 -15.35
CA THR A 207 22.89 21.39 -16.50
C THR A 207 24.34 21.52 -16.02
N ARG A 208 25.20 20.60 -16.49
CA ARG A 208 26.65 20.69 -16.31
C ARG A 208 27.23 21.73 -17.26
#